data_AF-A0A7S4CL76-F1
#
_entry.id   AF-A0A7S4CL76-F1
#
_cell.length_a   1.000
_cell.length_b   1.000
_cell.length_c   1.000
_cell.angle_alpha   90.00
_cell.angle_beta   90.00
_cell.angle_gamma   90.00
#
_symmetry.space_group_name_H-M   'P 1'
#
loop_
_entity.id
_entity.type
_entity.pdbx_description
1 polymer ?
#
loop_
_entity_poly.entity_id
_entity_poly.type
_entity_poly.pdbx_seq_one_letter_code
_entity_poly.pdbx_strand_id
1 'polypeptide(L)'
;PDADCLLMGVSRVGKSPLSIYMGTFGLKVANYPLCPDVPLPDEFLAKVDRRRVFGLVMDPEYLSDYRDSRQKYLMGTGLPGLKGYSDGNAVFNEIEQAKQMLKERRITCLDVTGMPLPSIAAKILRYLGDRFGG
;
A
#
# COMPACT_ATOMS: atom_id res chain seq x y z
N PRO A 1 14.42 -4.38 13.22
CA PRO A 1 13.96 -5.39 12.24
C PRO A 1 14.81 -5.32 10.96
N ASP A 2 15.28 -6.46 10.45
CA ASP A 2 16.17 -6.55 9.28
C ASP A 2 15.45 -6.36 7.94
N ALA A 3 14.39 -5.55 7.90
CA ALA A 3 13.64 -5.30 6.68
C ALA A 3 14.35 -4.26 5.80
N ASP A 4 14.41 -4.55 4.50
CA ASP A 4 14.91 -3.63 3.48
C ASP A 4 13.88 -2.57 3.10
N CYS A 5 12.61 -2.94 3.22
CA CYS A 5 11.49 -2.08 2.91
C CYS A 5 10.32 -2.36 3.86
N LEU A 6 9.68 -1.30 4.36
CA LEU A 6 8.44 -1.37 5.11
C LEU A 6 7.33 -0.72 4.29
N LEU A 7 6.33 -1.51 3.91
CA LEU A 7 5.14 -1.04 3.22
C LEU A 7 4.03 -0.78 4.22
N MET A 8 3.49 0.43 4.20
CA MET A 8 2.35 0.84 5.01
C MET A 8 1.18 1.22 4.12
N GLY A 9 -0.04 1.02 4.57
CA GLY A 9 -1.24 1.45 3.83
C GLY A 9 -2.49 0.77 4.33
N VAL A 10 -3.65 1.27 3.93
CA VAL A 10 -4.95 0.69 4.29
C VAL A 10 -5.13 -0.70 3.69
N SER A 11 -6.13 -1.45 4.15
CA SER A 11 -6.46 -2.72 3.51
C SER A 11 -6.82 -2.49 2.04
N ARG A 12 -6.40 -3.40 1.14
CA ARG A 12 -6.69 -3.40 -0.32
C ARG A 12 -5.75 -2.60 -1.24
N VAL A 13 -4.76 -1.84 -0.74
CA VAL A 13 -3.76 -1.16 -1.60
C VAL A 13 -2.66 -2.08 -2.19
N GLY A 14 -2.86 -3.39 -2.20
CA GLY A 14 -1.93 -4.33 -2.86
C GLY A 14 -0.60 -4.61 -2.16
N LYS A 15 -0.47 -4.34 -0.85
CA LYS A 15 0.76 -4.57 -0.07
C LYS A 15 1.29 -6.01 -0.17
N SER A 16 0.45 -7.02 0.09
CA SER A 16 0.92 -8.42 0.14
C SER A 16 1.41 -8.95 -1.21
N PRO A 17 0.69 -8.73 -2.33
CA PRO A 17 1.23 -9.06 -3.65
C PRO A 17 2.55 -8.33 -3.95
N LEU A 18 2.65 -7.04 -3.59
CA LEU A 18 3.85 -6.25 -3.84
C LEU A 18 5.04 -6.73 -3.01
N SER A 19 4.86 -7.05 -1.73
CA SER A 19 5.91 -7.59 -0.87
C SER A 19 6.41 -8.94 -1.36
N ILE A 20 5.51 -9.82 -1.83
CA ILE A 20 5.88 -11.12 -2.38
C ILE A 20 6.70 -10.93 -3.67
N TYR A 21 6.23 -10.08 -4.58
CA TYR A 21 6.93 -9.77 -5.82
C TYR A 21 8.30 -9.13 -5.58
N MET A 22 8.39 -8.14 -4.69
CA MET A 22 9.69 -7.56 -4.32
C MET A 22 10.61 -8.59 -3.66
N GLY A 23 10.05 -9.55 -2.92
CA GLY A 23 10.79 -10.67 -2.35
C GLY A 23 11.45 -11.58 -3.39
N THR A 24 10.89 -11.70 -4.61
CA THR A 24 11.54 -12.46 -5.69
C THR A 24 12.83 -11.81 -6.18
N PHE A 25 13.04 -10.52 -5.89
CA PHE A 25 14.31 -9.81 -6.14
C PHE A 25 15.26 -9.85 -4.94
N GLY A 26 14.96 -10.66 -3.92
CA GLY A 26 15.82 -10.84 -2.74
C GLY A 26 15.61 -9.82 -1.61
N LEU A 27 14.60 -8.95 -1.70
CA LEU A 27 14.33 -7.94 -0.66
C LEU A 27 13.51 -8.48 0.50
N LYS A 28 13.93 -8.15 1.73
CA LYS A 28 13.13 -8.40 2.93
C LYS A 28 12.08 -7.30 3.10
N VAL A 29 10.85 -7.55 2.65
CA VAL A 29 9.75 -6.58 2.72
C VAL A 29 8.81 -6.91 3.87
N ALA A 30 8.60 -5.95 4.77
CA ALA A 30 7.62 -6.03 5.83
C ALA A 30 6.35 -5.24 5.47
N ASN A 31 5.18 -5.73 5.89
CA ASN A 31 3.90 -5.07 5.70
C ASN A 31 3.35 -4.59 7.05
N TYR A 32 2.98 -3.32 7.13
CA TYR A 32 2.29 -2.73 8.28
C TYR A 32 0.90 -2.24 7.83
N PRO A 33 -0.19 -2.78 8.39
CA PRO A 33 -1.52 -2.26 8.10
C PRO A 33 -1.70 -0.88 8.74
N LEU A 34 -2.18 0.10 7.97
CA LEU A 34 -2.66 1.35 8.55
C LEU A 34 -4.15 1.20 8.86
N CYS A 35 -4.50 1.34 10.13
CA CYS A 35 -5.86 1.52 10.58
C CYS A 35 -5.99 3.00 10.98
N PRO A 36 -6.76 3.82 10.26
CA PRO A 36 -6.87 5.25 10.56
C PRO A 36 -7.33 5.57 11.98
N ASP A 37 -8.19 4.72 12.56
CA ASP A 37 -8.69 4.85 13.92
C ASP A 37 -7.64 4.54 15.00
N VAL A 38 -6.48 4.00 14.60
CA VAL A 38 -5.40 3.62 15.50
C VAL A 38 -4.17 4.49 15.21
N PRO A 39 -3.69 5.27 16.18
CA PRO A 39 -2.50 6.08 15.97
C PRO A 39 -1.30 5.19 15.65
N LEU A 40 -0.50 5.60 14.67
CA LEU A 40 0.81 5.01 14.41
C LEU A 40 1.66 5.07 15.70
N PRO A 41 2.10 3.92 16.26
CA PRO A 41 2.89 3.92 17.48
C PRO A 41 4.20 4.65 17.26
N ASP A 42 4.42 5.76 17.99
CA ASP A 42 5.62 6.58 17.84
C ASP A 42 6.90 5.77 18.10
N GLU A 43 6.83 4.83 19.04
CA GLU A 43 7.95 3.92 19.37
C GLU A 43 8.33 3.02 18.20
N PHE A 44 7.36 2.59 17.38
CA PHE A 44 7.63 1.76 16.20
C PHE A 44 8.35 2.59 15.12
N LEU A 45 7.86 3.80 14.85
CA LEU A 45 8.49 4.69 13.85
C LEU A 45 9.87 5.18 14.30
N ALA A 46 10.13 5.29 15.60
CA ALA A 46 11.43 5.64 16.14
C ALA A 46 12.48 4.52 15.95
N LYS A 47 12.05 3.26 15.88
CA LYS A 47 12.92 2.08 15.75
C LYS A 47 13.21 1.66 14.31
N VAL A 48 12.59 2.31 13.32
CA VAL A 48 12.73 1.97 11.89
C VAL A 48 13.38 3.12 11.13
N ASP A 49 14.35 2.83 10.26
CA ASP A 49 14.90 3.84 9.36
C ASP A 49 13.81 4.32 8.40
N ARG A 50 13.41 5.59 8.57
CA ARG A 50 12.33 6.23 7.81
C ARG A 50 12.58 6.23 6.29
N ARG A 51 13.84 6.14 5.86
CA ARG A 51 14.22 6.01 4.44
C ARG A 51 13.81 4.67 3.84
N ARG A 52 13.46 3.67 4.64
CA ARG A 52 12.96 2.36 4.20
C ARG A 52 11.43 2.26 4.24
N VAL A 53 10.74 3.29 4.73
CA VAL A 53 9.28 3.27 4.93
C VAL A 53 8.57 3.94 3.76
N PHE A 54 7.60 3.21 3.19
CA PHE A 54 6.78 3.68 2.08
C PHE A 54 5.30 3.49 2.43
N GLY A 55 4.54 4.59 2.41
CA GLY A 55 3.09 4.57 2.49
C GLY A 55 2.50 4.40 1.10
N LEU A 56 1.71 3.36 0.87
CA LEU A 56 0.96 3.12 -0.36
C LEU A 56 -0.43 3.71 -0.19
N VAL A 57 -0.81 4.57 -1.13
CA VAL A 57 -2.13 5.20 -1.19
C VAL A 57 -2.73 5.00 -2.56
N MET A 58 -4.05 4.92 -2.63
CA MET A 58 -4.80 4.83 -3.88
C MET A 58 -5.92 5.88 -3.89
N ASP A 59 -6.39 6.21 -5.07
CA ASP A 59 -7.62 6.94 -5.27
C ASP A 59 -8.81 6.05 -4.88
N PRO A 60 -9.67 6.49 -3.95
CA PRO A 60 -10.88 5.76 -3.56
C PRO A 60 -11.89 5.63 -4.71
N GLU A 61 -11.94 6.56 -5.65
CA GLU A 61 -12.83 6.52 -6.82
C GLU A 61 -12.37 5.42 -7.79
N TYR A 62 -11.07 5.32 -8.04
CA TYR A 62 -10.47 4.25 -8.86
C TYR A 62 -10.72 2.85 -8.27
N LEU A 63 -10.76 2.73 -6.94
CA LEU A 63 -11.09 1.49 -6.25
C LEU A 63 -12.53 1.04 -6.50
N SER A 64 -13.45 1.97 -6.77
CA SER A 64 -14.85 1.68 -7.09
C SER A 64 -15.02 1.25 -8.55
N ASP A 65 -14.34 1.94 -9.48
CA ASP A 65 -14.40 1.65 -10.92
C ASP A 65 -13.65 0.38 -11.32
N TYR A 66 -12.50 0.12 -10.69
CA TYR A 66 -11.75 -1.11 -10.90
C TYR A 66 -12.50 -2.34 -10.35
N ARG A 67 -13.37 -2.15 -9.33
CA ARG A 67 -14.25 -3.24 -8.85
C ARG A 67 -15.29 -3.62 -9.87
N ASP A 68 -15.94 -2.67 -10.56
CA ASP A 68 -16.94 -3.00 -11.58
C ASP A 68 -16.30 -3.69 -12.79
N SER A 69 -15.12 -3.23 -13.19
CA SER A 69 -14.35 -3.80 -14.30
C SER A 69 -13.79 -5.20 -13.97
N ARG A 70 -13.27 -5.40 -12.75
CA ARG A 70 -12.75 -6.70 -12.30
C ARG A 70 -13.88 -7.67 -11.93
N GLN A 71 -15.01 -7.19 -11.40
CA GLN A 71 -16.18 -8.04 -11.14
C GLN A 71 -16.76 -8.58 -12.44
N LYS A 72 -16.82 -7.78 -13.50
CA LYS A 72 -17.18 -8.25 -14.85
C LYS A 72 -16.19 -9.29 -15.38
N TYR A 73 -14.89 -9.09 -15.16
CA TYR A 73 -13.86 -10.08 -15.53
C TYR A 73 -13.93 -11.37 -14.69
N LEU A 74 -14.22 -11.26 -13.39
CA LEU A 74 -14.32 -12.40 -12.46
C LEU A 74 -15.65 -13.17 -12.57
N MET A 75 -16.75 -12.51 -12.96
CA MET A 75 -18.03 -13.17 -13.26
C MET A 75 -17.92 -14.13 -14.45
N GLY A 76 -16.96 -13.92 -15.36
CA GLY A 76 -16.65 -14.88 -16.44
C GLY A 76 -15.80 -16.07 -16.02
N THR A 77 -15.22 -16.08 -14.80
CA THR A 77 -14.25 -17.10 -14.35
C THR A 77 -14.69 -17.91 -13.13
N GLY A 78 -15.91 -17.70 -12.62
CA GLY A 78 -16.52 -18.56 -11.59
C GLY A 78 -15.90 -18.47 -10.19
N LEU A 79 -14.97 -17.53 -9.95
CA LEU A 79 -14.43 -17.27 -8.62
C LEU A 79 -15.41 -16.40 -7.82
N PRO A 80 -15.67 -16.72 -6.53
CA PRO A 80 -16.60 -15.96 -5.73
C PRO A 80 -16.12 -14.50 -5.66
N GLY A 81 -16.93 -13.59 -6.21
CA GLY A 81 -16.70 -12.15 -6.13
C GLY A 81 -16.45 -11.77 -4.68
N LEU A 82 -15.49 -10.88 -4.46
CA LEU A 82 -15.15 -10.31 -3.15
C LEU A 82 -16.40 -9.62 -2.58
N LYS A 83 -17.23 -10.41 -1.92
CA LYS A 83 -18.51 -10.02 -1.34
C LYS A 83 -18.20 -9.34 -0.01
N GLY A 84 -18.66 -8.10 0.11
CA GLY A 84 -18.58 -7.30 1.31
C GLY A 84 -17.80 -6.03 1.05
N TYR A 85 -18.49 -4.89 1.08
CA TYR A 85 -18.25 -3.85 2.07
C TYR A 85 -19.26 -2.74 1.77
N SER A 86 -20.26 -2.64 2.65
CA SER A 86 -21.53 -1.94 2.45
C SER A 86 -21.47 -0.42 2.59
N ASP A 87 -20.32 0.24 2.38
CA ASP A 87 -20.28 1.71 2.39
C ASP A 87 -19.05 2.26 1.65
N GLY A 88 -19.24 2.75 0.43
CA GLY A 88 -18.18 3.41 -0.35
C GLY A 88 -17.60 4.62 0.38
N ASN A 89 -18.44 5.31 1.16
CA ASN A 89 -18.04 6.45 1.99
C ASN A 89 -17.08 6.07 3.11
N ALA A 90 -17.25 4.91 3.74
CA ALA A 90 -16.36 4.46 4.80
C ALA A 90 -14.95 4.16 4.26
N VAL A 91 -14.87 3.51 3.08
CA VAL A 91 -13.59 3.22 2.41
C VAL A 91 -12.90 4.49 1.94
N PHE A 92 -13.68 5.45 1.40
CA PHE A 92 -13.18 6.76 1.02
C PHE A 92 -12.54 7.47 2.23
N ASN A 93 -13.27 7.55 3.35
CA ASN A 93 -12.79 8.17 4.58
C ASN A 93 -11.55 7.44 5.14
N GLU A 94 -11.52 6.12 5.09
CA GLU A 94 -10.36 5.31 5.54
C GLU A 94 -9.09 5.70 4.77
N ILE A 95 -9.19 5.82 3.44
CA ILE A 95 -8.08 6.17 2.56
C ILE A 95 -7.60 7.60 2.79
N GLU A 96 -8.52 8.56 2.89
CA GLU A 96 -8.18 9.97 3.09
C GLU A 96 -7.50 10.21 4.44
N GLN A 97 -8.00 9.59 5.51
CA GLN A 97 -7.37 9.68 6.82
C GLN A 97 -5.97 9.04 6.82
N ALA A 98 -5.79 7.91 6.14
CA ALA A 98 -4.47 7.30 6.02
C ALA A 98 -3.47 8.18 5.24
N LYS A 99 -3.90 8.82 4.15
CA LYS A 99 -3.08 9.80 3.41
C LYS A 99 -2.63 10.94 4.32
N GLN A 100 -3.56 11.50 5.09
CA GLN A 100 -3.26 12.59 6.03
C GLN A 100 -2.28 12.16 7.11
N MET A 101 -2.49 11.00 7.74
CA MET A 101 -1.60 10.46 8.76
C MET A 101 -0.17 10.23 8.22
N LEU A 102 -0.03 9.66 7.02
CA LEU A 102 1.28 9.45 6.40
C LEU A 102 2.00 10.78 6.13
N LYS A 103 1.26 11.79 5.69
CA LYS A 103 1.78 13.14 5.41
C LYS A 103 2.24 13.85 6.67
N GLU A 104 1.44 13.84 7.73
CA GLU A 104 1.78 14.43 9.04
C GLU A 104 3.06 13.81 9.61
N ARG A 105 3.19 12.49 9.45
CA ARG A 105 4.37 11.76 9.90
C ARG A 105 5.53 11.88 8.93
N ARG A 106 5.47 12.65 7.82
CA ARG A 106 6.53 12.81 6.80
C ARG A 106 7.03 11.48 6.21
N ILE A 107 6.12 10.55 5.98
CA ILE A 107 6.43 9.25 5.37
C ILE A 107 6.37 9.41 3.85
N THR A 108 7.20 8.66 3.12
CA THR A 108 7.17 8.70 1.66
C THR A 108 5.89 8.07 1.16
N CYS A 109 4.95 8.89 0.69
CA CYS A 109 3.71 8.41 0.09
C CYS A 109 3.91 8.10 -1.39
N LEU A 110 3.51 6.90 -1.80
CA LEU A 110 3.43 6.48 -3.19
C LEU A 110 1.96 6.32 -3.55
N ASP A 111 1.50 7.21 -4.41
CA ASP A 111 0.25 6.97 -5.14
C ASP A 111 0.49 5.84 -6.14
N VAL A 112 -0.30 4.78 -5.99
CA VAL A 112 -0.24 3.56 -6.80
C VAL A 112 -1.53 3.31 -7.58
N THR A 113 -2.39 4.34 -7.68
CA THR A 113 -3.64 4.31 -8.44
C THR A 113 -3.41 3.91 -9.89
N GLY A 114 -4.06 2.84 -10.34
CA GLY A 114 -3.94 2.31 -11.71
C GLY A 114 -2.54 1.87 -12.12
N MET A 115 -1.57 1.82 -11.19
CA MET A 115 -0.21 1.42 -11.51
C MET A 115 -0.09 -0.11 -11.53
N PRO A 116 0.55 -0.68 -12.57
CA PRO A 116 0.92 -2.09 -12.56
C PRO A 116 1.90 -2.39 -11.43
N LEU A 117 1.77 -3.60 -10.85
CA LEU A 117 2.59 -4.06 -9.74
C LEU A 117 4.12 -3.98 -10.00
N PRO A 118 4.65 -4.37 -11.19
CA PRO A 118 6.06 -4.17 -11.51
C PRO A 118 6.51 -2.70 -11.47
N SER A 119 5.65 -1.78 -11.93
CA SER A 119 5.95 -0.34 -11.93
C SER A 119 6.03 0.23 -10.52
N ILE A 120 5.15 -0.23 -9.62
CA ILE A 120 5.20 0.16 -8.20
C ILE A 120 6.51 -0.33 -7.56
N ALA A 121 6.88 -1.59 -7.79
CA ALA A 121 8.12 -2.17 -7.28
C ALA A 121 9.35 -1.42 -7.80
N ALA A 122 9.41 -1.14 -9.10
CA ALA A 122 10.51 -0.38 -9.72
C ALA A 122 10.65 1.03 -9.11
N LYS A 123 9.53 1.70 -8.80
CA LYS A 123 9.53 3.00 -8.13
C LYS A 123 10.14 2.93 -6.73
N ILE A 124 9.76 1.92 -5.94
CA ILE A 124 10.32 1.70 -4.60
C ILE A 124 11.81 1.36 -4.67
N LEU A 125 12.20 0.47 -5.58
CA LEU A 125 13.60 0.09 -5.81
C LEU A 125 14.46 1.31 -6.15
N ARG A 126 13.97 2.19 -7.02
CA ARG A 126 14.65 3.44 -7.35
C ARG A 126 14.83 4.32 -6.12
N TYR A 127 13.80 4.50 -5.29
CA TYR A 127 13.93 5.25 -4.04
C TYR A 127 14.98 4.65 -3.10
N LEU A 128 15.01 3.32 -2.99
CA LEU A 128 16.01 2.64 -2.16
C LEU A 128 17.42 2.82 -2.73
N GLY A 129 17.58 2.70 -4.06
CA GLY A 129 18.82 2.99 -4.77
C GLY A 129 19.30 4.42 -4.54
N ASP A 130 18.43 5.42 -4.73
CA ASP A 130 18.79 6.83 -4.53
C ASP A 130 19.15 7.17 -3.06
N ARG A 131 18.63 6.41 -2.09
CA ARG A 131 18.83 6.65 -0.65
C ARG A 131 20.03 5.91 -0.05
N PHE A 132 20.41 4.78 -0.63
CA PHE A 132 21.39 3.85 -0.06
C PHE A 132 22.47 3.40 -1.05
N GLY A 133 22.24 3.56 -2.35
CA GLY A 133 23.21 3.33 -3.41
C GLY A 133 24.11 4.54 -3.60
N GLY A 134 25.07 4.69 -2.69
CA GLY A 134 26.32 5.39 -2.93
C GLY A 134 27.38 4.40 -3.35
#